data_AF-A0A1F7RKR1-F1
#
_entry.id   AF-A0A1F7RKR1-F1
#
_cell.length_a   1.000
_cell.length_b   1.000
_cell.length_c   1.000
_cell.angle_alpha   90.00
_cell.angle_beta   90.00
_cell.angle_gamma   90.00
#
_symmetry.space_group_name_H-M   'P 1'
#
loop_
_entity.id
_entity.type
_entity.pdbx_description
1 polymer ?
#
loop_
_entity_poly.entity_id
_entity_poly.type
_entity_poly.pdbx_seq_one_letter_code
_entity_poly.pdbx_strand_id
1 'polypeptide(L)'
;MKTSSNKIKEEIFDELEDLQEDNLKEVLDFVCFLKVKKAIDPSQAYFWTKKWQSLEKEADEDKKAGQVVGDGTVGGLLKALKI
;
A
#
# COMPACT_ATOMS: atom_id res chain seq x y z
N MET A 1 -14.35 36.98 5.51
CA MET A 1 -13.65 36.47 4.31
C MET A 1 -13.58 34.96 4.41
N LYS A 2 -14.21 34.20 3.51
CA LYS A 2 -13.97 32.74 3.43
C LYS A 2 -12.52 32.56 3.00
N THR A 3 -11.72 31.82 3.78
CA THR A 3 -10.35 31.45 3.41
C THR A 3 -10.39 30.60 2.13
N SER A 4 -9.34 30.70 1.29
CA SER A 4 -9.25 29.97 0.01
C SER A 4 -9.55 28.46 0.16
N SER A 5 -9.14 27.87 1.28
CA SER A 5 -9.43 26.46 1.60
C SER A 5 -10.92 26.16 1.84
N ASN A 6 -11.72 27.09 2.38
CA ASN A 6 -13.15 26.87 2.57
C ASN A 6 -13.90 26.90 1.24
N LYS A 7 -13.48 27.74 0.29
CA LYS A 7 -14.08 27.77 -1.05
C LYS A 7 -13.87 26.44 -1.79
N ILE A 8 -12.65 25.90 -1.75
CA ILE A 8 -12.33 24.59 -2.36
C ILE A 8 -13.14 23.46 -1.71
N LYS A 9 -13.36 23.49 -0.39
CA LYS A 9 -14.19 22.48 0.29
C LYS A 9 -15.65 22.52 -0.15
N GLU A 10 -16.20 23.73 -0.37
CA GLU A 10 -17.57 23.90 -0.87
C GLU A 10 -17.68 23.34 -2.29
N GLU A 11 -16.76 23.70 -3.20
CA GLU A 11 -16.72 23.15 -4.57
C GLU A 11 -16.60 21.63 -4.59
N ILE A 12 -15.75 21.03 -3.74
CA ILE A 12 -15.66 19.57 -3.62
C ILE A 12 -16.99 18.97 -3.16
N PHE A 13 -17.69 19.61 -2.22
CA PHE A 13 -18.94 19.08 -1.69
C PHE A 13 -20.04 19.07 -2.77
N ASP A 14 -20.12 20.14 -3.55
CA ASP A 14 -21.07 20.24 -4.66
C ASP A 14 -20.81 19.14 -5.72
N GLU A 15 -19.55 18.92 -6.10
CA GLU A 15 -19.18 17.86 -7.07
C GLU A 15 -19.44 16.44 -6.53
N LEU A 16 -19.38 16.24 -5.21
CA LEU A 16 -19.65 14.95 -4.59
C LEU A 16 -21.15 14.61 -4.55
N GLU A 17 -22.03 15.61 -4.55
CA GLU A 17 -23.49 15.42 -4.41
C GLU A 17 -24.08 14.66 -5.61
N ASP A 18 -23.54 14.86 -6.80
CA ASP A 18 -24.02 14.25 -8.05
C ASP A 18 -23.38 12.88 -8.37
N LEU A 19 -22.47 12.37 -7.53
CA LEU A 19 -21.75 11.13 -7.78
C LEU A 19 -22.53 9.88 -7.34
N GLN A 20 -22.40 8.81 -8.15
CA GLN A 20 -22.87 7.48 -7.79
C GLN A 20 -22.04 6.85 -6.67
N GLU A 21 -22.62 5.91 -5.92
CA GLU A 21 -21.98 5.27 -4.75
C GLU A 21 -20.61 4.65 -5.06
N ASP A 22 -20.45 4.01 -6.23
CA ASP A 22 -19.18 3.38 -6.60
C ASP A 22 -18.08 4.43 -6.85
N ASN A 23 -18.43 5.58 -7.43
CA ASN A 23 -17.51 6.70 -7.60
C ASN A 23 -17.16 7.35 -6.25
N LEU A 24 -18.11 7.41 -5.30
CA LEU A 24 -17.84 7.91 -3.95
C LEU A 24 -16.83 7.03 -3.20
N LYS A 25 -16.85 5.71 -3.41
CA LYS A 25 -15.85 4.78 -2.86
C LYS A 25 -14.46 5.10 -3.42
N GLU A 26 -14.34 5.34 -4.72
CA GLU A 26 -13.06 5.73 -5.33
C GLU A 26 -12.53 7.06 -4.79
N VAL A 27 -13.40 8.06 -4.60
CA VAL A 27 -12.99 9.33 -3.98
C VAL A 27 -12.53 9.12 -2.54
N LEU A 28 -13.20 8.28 -1.77
CA LEU A 28 -12.80 7.95 -0.40
C LEU A 28 -11.42 7.27 -0.37
N ASP A 29 -11.17 6.32 -1.27
CA ASP A 29 -9.88 5.67 -1.43
C ASP A 29 -8.79 6.67 -1.78
N PHE A 30 -9.08 7.63 -2.67
CA PHE A 30 -8.13 8.69 -3.03
C PHE A 30 -7.82 9.62 -1.86
N VAL A 31 -8.81 10.00 -1.04
CA VAL A 31 -8.60 10.81 0.17
C VAL A 31 -7.76 10.06 1.20
N CYS A 32 -8.02 8.76 1.39
CA CYS A 32 -7.19 7.89 2.22
C CYS A 32 -5.76 7.85 1.70
N PHE A 33 -5.57 7.67 0.40
CA PHE A 33 -4.27 7.75 -0.24
C PHE A 33 -3.58 9.10 0.00
N LEU A 34 -4.25 10.25 -0.15
CA LEU A 34 -3.64 11.57 0.11
C LEU A 34 -3.16 11.73 1.55
N LYS A 35 -3.88 11.16 2.53
CA LYS A 35 -3.48 11.17 3.95
C LYS A 35 -2.23 10.34 4.18
N VAL A 36 -2.12 9.20 3.50
CA VAL A 36 -1.04 8.23 3.71
C VAL A 36 0.15 8.46 2.78
N LYS A 37 -0.03 9.11 1.62
CA LYS A 37 1.01 9.40 0.60
C LYS A 37 2.22 10.15 1.17
N LYS A 38 2.03 10.95 2.22
CA LYS A 38 3.15 11.61 2.92
C LYS A 38 4.01 10.64 3.73
N ALA A 39 3.44 9.51 4.13
CA ALA A 39 4.09 8.46 4.91
C ALA A 39 4.54 7.27 4.05
N ILE A 40 3.82 6.97 2.96
CA ILE A 40 4.09 5.83 2.08
C ILE A 40 4.24 6.36 0.65
N ASP A 41 5.39 6.07 0.03
CA ASP A 41 5.60 6.34 -1.40
C ASP A 41 4.56 5.54 -2.21
N PRO A 42 3.78 6.18 -3.10
CA PRO A 42 2.78 5.51 -3.92
C PRO A 42 3.32 4.33 -4.74
N SER A 43 4.58 4.39 -5.17
CA SER A 43 5.25 3.28 -5.88
C SER A 43 5.39 2.02 -5.02
N GLN A 44 5.27 2.16 -3.70
CA GLN A 44 5.41 1.10 -2.72
C GLN A 44 4.06 0.63 -2.16
N ALA A 45 2.92 1.12 -2.66
CA ALA A 45 1.59 0.81 -2.12
C ALA A 45 1.29 -0.70 -2.07
N TYR A 46 1.82 -1.47 -3.03
CA TYR A 46 1.63 -2.93 -3.07
C TYR A 46 2.18 -3.65 -1.83
N PHE A 47 3.32 -3.21 -1.29
CA PHE A 47 3.94 -3.79 -0.09
C PHE A 47 3.08 -3.64 1.17
N TRP A 48 2.15 -2.69 1.16
CA TRP A 48 1.21 -2.41 2.25
C TRP A 48 -0.15 -3.10 2.07
N THR A 49 -0.33 -3.88 1.02
CA THR A 49 -1.55 -4.68 0.85
C THR A 49 -1.60 -5.81 1.88
N LYS A 50 -2.80 -6.18 2.32
CA LYS A 50 -3.02 -7.31 3.25
C LYS A 50 -2.38 -8.60 2.73
N LYS A 51 -2.42 -8.82 1.41
CA LYS A 51 -1.81 -9.98 0.76
C LYS A 51 -0.31 -10.02 0.97
N TRP A 52 0.39 -8.92 0.65
CA TRP A 52 1.84 -8.86 0.83
C TRP A 52 2.24 -9.04 2.30
N GLN A 53 1.58 -8.32 3.21
CA GLN A 53 1.85 -8.39 4.65
C GLN A 53 1.62 -9.80 5.22
N SER A 54 0.65 -10.55 4.70
CA SER A 54 0.45 -11.96 5.08
C SER A 54 1.60 -12.85 4.64
N LEU A 55 2.10 -12.68 3.41
CA LEU A 55 3.24 -13.44 2.88
C LEU A 55 4.54 -13.06 3.58
N GLU A 56 4.72 -11.78 3.92
CA GLU A 56 5.87 -11.31 4.69
C GLU A 56 5.91 -11.96 6.07
N LYS A 57 4.76 -12.06 6.74
CA LYS A 57 4.64 -12.74 8.03
C LYS A 57 5.03 -14.22 7.94
N GLU A 58 4.54 -14.93 6.93
CA GLU A 58 4.89 -16.34 6.68
C GLU A 58 6.40 -16.50 6.45
N ALA A 59 6.99 -15.65 5.60
CA ALA A 59 8.43 -15.68 5.34
C ALA A 59 9.27 -15.39 6.59
N ASP A 60 8.80 -14.53 7.50
CA ASP A 60 9.46 -14.27 8.77
C ASP A 60 9.34 -15.43 9.77
N GLU A 61 8.24 -16.17 9.75
CA GLU A 61 8.07 -17.39 10.52
C GLU A 61 9.04 -18.48 10.03
N ASP A 62 9.18 -18.64 8.71
CA ASP A 62 10.15 -19.57 8.10
C ASP A 62 11.60 -19.21 8.45
N LYS A 63 11.96 -17.93 8.40
CA LYS A 63 13.28 -17.45 8.84
C LYS A 63 13.54 -17.80 10.30
N LYS A 64 12.57 -17.57 11.18
CA LYS A 64 12.68 -17.91 12.62
C LYS A 64 12.80 -19.41 12.86
N ALA A 65 12.12 -20.22 12.05
CA ALA A 65 12.20 -21.67 12.09
C ALA A 65 13.48 -22.23 11.42
N GLY A 66 14.32 -21.37 10.83
CA GLY A 66 15.52 -21.79 10.11
C GLY A 66 15.23 -22.47 8.76
N GLN A 67 14.00 -22.32 8.23
CA GLN A 67 13.58 -22.85 6.94
C GLN A 67 14.05 -21.95 5.78
N VAL A 68 15.36 -21.70 5.75
CA VAL A 68 15.98 -20.79 4.76
C VAL A 68 16.93 -21.60 3.88
N VAL A 69 16.88 -21.35 2.58
CA VAL A 69 17.76 -22.01 1.61
C VAL A 69 18.92 -21.08 1.25
N GLY A 70 20.15 -21.56 1.40
CA GLY A 70 21.37 -20.79 1.15
C GLY A 70 21.71 -19.82 2.28
N ASP A 71 22.56 -18.83 1.99
CA ASP A 71 23.13 -17.87 2.95
C ASP A 71 22.69 -16.43 2.67
N GLY A 72 21.65 -16.24 1.86
CA GLY A 72 21.20 -14.93 1.39
C GLY A 72 21.98 -14.39 0.19
N THR A 73 23.01 -15.10 -0.29
CA THR A 73 23.70 -14.78 -1.54
C THR A 73 23.19 -15.62 -2.71
N VAL A 74 23.27 -15.08 -3.91
CA VAL A 74 22.95 -15.81 -5.15
C VAL A 74 23.83 -17.07 -5.27
N GLY A 75 25.11 -16.97 -4.93
CA GLY A 75 26.04 -18.10 -4.98
C GLY A 75 25.69 -19.22 -3.99
N GLY A 76 25.28 -18.86 -2.77
CA GLY A 76 24.80 -19.81 -1.76
C GLY A 76 23.50 -20.48 -2.19
N LEU A 77 22.56 -19.72 -2.77
CA LEU A 77 21.31 -20.26 -3.31
C LEU A 77 21.57 -21.25 -4.45
N LEU A 78 22.40 -20.91 -5.43
CA LEU A 78 22.73 -21.78 -6.56
C LEU A 78 23.39 -23.08 -6.11
N LYS A 79 24.27 -23.02 -5.10
CA LYS A 79 24.89 -24.22 -4.50
C LYS A 79 23.88 -25.08 -3.75
N ALA A 80 22.90 -24.48 -3.09
CA ALA A 80 21.87 -25.20 -2.33
C ALA A 80 20.83 -25.85 -3.26
N LEU A 81 20.51 -25.22 -4.39
CA LEU A 81 19.50 -25.70 -5.32
C LEU A 81 19.99 -26.75 -6.31
N LYS A 82 21.30 -26.88 -6.55
CA LYS A 82 21.96 -27.90 -7.40
C LYS A 82 20.99 -28.62 -8.37
N ILE A 83 20.54 -27.85 -9.36
CA ILE A 83 20.07 -28.36 -10.66
C ILE A 83 21.32 -28.60 -11.50
#